data_AF-A0AA36C6S4-F1
#
_entry.id   AF-A0AA36C6S4-F1
#
_cell.length_a   1.000
_cell.length_b   1.000
_cell.length_c   1.000
_cell.angle_alpha   90.00
_cell.angle_beta   90.00
_cell.angle_gamma   90.00
#
_symmetry.space_group_name_H-M   'P 1'
#
loop_
_entity.id
_entity.type
_entity.pdbx_description
1 polymer ?
#
loop_
_entity_poly.entity_id
_entity_poly.type
_entity_poly.pdbx_seq_one_letter_code
_entity_poly.pdbx_strand_id
1 'polypeptide(L)'
;MLIAGKWIGNLHVPCQMCAKVLACRDVSILVRHAKTHHPKKQFSCRECDYTNSERRNMRQHIFSVHGLGGDQFSDDRTSELEDAWARVGGVCFPEMSERISEAVLAYRPKLYKGKPIAENVEDDDDFDDCDIDALSNSP
;
A
#
# COMPACT_ATOMS: atom_id res chain seq x y z
N MET A 1 -1.75 1.05 -24.58
CA MET A 1 -2.78 1.89 -25.27
C MET A 1 -3.83 2.25 -24.23
N LEU A 2 -4.29 3.50 -24.21
CA LEU A 2 -5.33 3.96 -23.28
C LEU A 2 -6.70 3.55 -23.81
N ILE A 3 -7.45 2.72 -23.07
CA ILE A 3 -8.87 2.50 -23.33
C ILE A 3 -9.59 2.62 -21.96
N ALA A 4 -10.61 3.47 -21.90
CA ALA A 4 -11.45 3.70 -20.72
C ALA A 4 -10.71 4.14 -19.43
N GLY A 5 -9.72 5.03 -19.54
CA GLY A 5 -9.03 5.61 -18.36
C GLY A 5 -8.16 4.64 -17.57
N LYS A 6 -8.06 3.36 -17.97
CA LYS A 6 -7.19 2.36 -17.37
C LYS A 6 -5.99 2.11 -18.26
N TRP A 7 -4.79 2.20 -17.69
CA TRP A 7 -3.55 1.91 -18.38
C TRP A 7 -3.43 0.41 -18.62
N ILE A 8 -3.46 -0.02 -19.88
CA ILE A 8 -3.13 -1.38 -20.29
C ILE A 8 -1.75 -1.30 -20.95
N GLY A 9 -0.70 -1.45 -20.14
CA GLY A 9 0.70 -1.48 -20.55
C GLY A 9 1.65 -1.42 -19.36
N ASN A 10 2.75 -2.19 -19.41
CA ASN A 10 3.84 -2.09 -18.43
C ASN A 10 4.60 -0.78 -18.67
N LEU A 11 4.39 0.22 -17.82
CA LEU A 11 5.14 1.48 -17.83
C LEU A 11 6.28 1.39 -16.82
N HIS A 12 7.50 1.75 -17.22
CA HIS A 12 8.64 1.81 -16.30
C HIS A 12 8.82 3.25 -15.83
N VAL A 13 8.55 3.52 -14.56
CA VAL A 13 8.62 4.87 -13.98
C VAL A 13 9.78 4.93 -12.98
N PRO A 14 10.80 5.78 -13.21
CA PRO A 14 11.90 5.96 -12.27
C PRO A 14 11.47 6.85 -11.09
N CYS A 15 11.79 6.43 -9.87
CA CYS A 15 11.69 7.26 -8.69
C CYS A 15 12.84 8.27 -8.65
N GLN A 16 12.52 9.56 -8.52
CA GLN A 16 13.54 10.62 -8.45
C GLN A 16 14.27 10.67 -7.10
N MET A 17 13.71 10.09 -6.04
CA MET A 17 14.35 10.08 -4.70
C MET A 17 15.40 8.97 -4.55
N CYS A 18 15.14 7.78 -5.10
CA CYS A 18 16.03 6.62 -4.91
C CYS A 18 16.51 5.97 -6.20
N ALA A 19 16.22 6.57 -7.37
CA ALA A 19 16.57 6.07 -8.70
C ALA A 19 16.03 4.67 -9.06
N LYS A 20 15.17 4.09 -8.22
CA LYS A 20 14.54 2.78 -8.48
C LYS A 20 13.52 2.92 -9.60
N VAL A 21 13.61 2.03 -10.59
CA VAL A 21 12.63 1.94 -11.67
C VAL A 21 11.53 0.96 -11.27
N LEU A 22 10.28 1.43 -11.30
CA LEU A 22 9.12 0.61 -11.01
C LEU A 22 8.40 0.23 -12.31
N ALA A 23 8.13 -1.06 -12.48
CA ALA A 23 7.20 -1.52 -13.51
C ALA A 23 5.77 -1.35 -12.99
N CYS A 24 5.09 -0.34 -13.51
CA CYS A 24 3.76 0.07 -13.07
C CYS A 24 2.72 -0.37 -14.10
N ARG A 25 1.75 -1.14 -13.63
CA ARG A 25 0.49 -1.44 -14.33
C ARG A 25 -0.65 -0.56 -13.84
N ASP A 26 -0.51 0.00 -12.64
CA ASP A 26 -1.46 0.89 -11.98
C ASP A 26 -0.71 1.94 -11.13
N VAL A 27 -1.36 3.07 -10.84
CA VAL A 27 -0.88 4.15 -9.96
C VAL A 27 -0.73 3.67 -8.51
N SER A 28 -1.48 2.63 -8.09
CA SER A 28 -1.36 2.03 -6.75
C SER A 28 0.08 1.61 -6.41
N ILE A 29 0.86 1.14 -7.40
CA ILE A 29 2.27 0.75 -7.24
C ILE A 29 3.14 1.96 -6.88
N LEU A 30 2.87 3.11 -7.50
CA LEU A 30 3.59 4.36 -7.23
C LEU A 30 3.23 4.92 -5.86
N VAL A 31 1.95 4.85 -5.47
CA VAL A 31 1.48 5.23 -4.13
C VAL A 31 2.16 4.35 -3.07
N ARG A 32 2.15 3.02 -3.25
CA ARG A 32 2.82 2.07 -2.34
C ARG A 32 4.31 2.38 -2.20
N HIS A 33 4.99 2.67 -3.31
CA HIS A 33 6.38 3.09 -3.28
C HIS A 33 6.59 4.40 -2.50
N ALA A 34 5.74 5.41 -2.71
CA ALA A 34 5.83 6.66 -1.96
C ALA A 34 5.73 6.42 -0.44
N LYS A 35 4.89 5.47 0.01
CA LYS A 35 4.79 5.10 1.43
C LYS A 35 6.09 4.52 2.02
N THR A 36 7.02 4.02 1.21
CA THR A 36 8.29 3.48 1.74
C THR A 36 9.23 4.59 2.21
N HIS A 37 9.18 5.75 1.55
CA HIS A 37 9.98 6.94 1.91
C HIS A 37 9.40 7.72 3.09
N HIS A 38 8.14 7.46 3.46
CA HIS A 38 7.54 8.07 4.64
C HIS A 38 7.87 7.26 5.91
N PRO A 39 8.33 7.91 7.00
CA PRO A 39 8.70 7.21 8.24
C PRO A 39 7.49 6.67 8.98
N LYS A 40 6.40 7.45 9.09
CA LYS A 40 5.15 6.98 9.69
C LYS A 40 4.50 5.93 8.78
N LYS A 41 4.22 4.78 9.35
CA LYS A 41 3.59 3.63 8.71
C LYS A 41 2.09 3.60 9.02
N GLN A 42 1.30 2.99 8.15
CA GLN A 42 -0.16 2.97 8.26
C GLN A 42 -0.65 1.96 9.30
N PHE A 43 -0.01 0.80 9.35
CA PHE A 43 -0.47 -0.32 10.16
C PHE A 43 0.43 -0.50 11.37
N SER A 44 -0.17 -0.64 12.55
CA SER A 44 0.55 -0.90 13.79
C SER A 44 0.06 -2.19 14.45
N CYS A 45 0.99 -3.03 14.90
CA CYS A 45 0.65 -4.26 15.61
C CYS A 45 -0.01 -3.91 16.96
N ARG A 46 -1.00 -4.70 17.39
CA ARG A 46 -1.63 -4.52 18.71
C ARG A 46 -0.86 -5.20 19.84
N GLU A 47 0.02 -6.14 19.50
CA GLU A 47 0.76 -6.97 20.46
C GLU A 47 2.21 -6.47 20.68
N CYS A 48 2.73 -5.63 19.79
CA CYS A 48 4.07 -5.03 19.93
C CYS A 48 4.19 -3.71 19.15
N ASP A 49 5.33 -3.04 19.27
CA ASP A 49 5.60 -1.74 18.62
C ASP A 49 5.95 -1.85 17.11
N TYR A 50 5.75 -3.02 16.50
CA TYR A 50 6.03 -3.22 15.08
C TYR A 50 5.01 -2.46 14.23
N THR A 51 5.50 -1.75 13.21
CA THR A 51 4.66 -0.98 12.27
C THR A 51 5.06 -1.25 10.82
N ASN A 52 4.08 -1.19 9.90
CA ASN A 52 4.32 -1.45 8.47
C ASN A 52 3.40 -0.61 7.55
N SER A 53 3.87 -0.26 6.35
CA SER A 53 3.08 0.46 5.35
C SER A 53 2.10 -0.46 4.60
N GLU A 54 2.30 -1.78 4.67
CA GLU A 54 1.55 -2.77 3.89
C GLU A 54 0.81 -3.76 4.79
N ARG A 55 -0.45 -4.03 4.42
CA ARG A 55 -1.34 -4.93 5.17
C ARG A 55 -0.86 -6.38 5.16
N ARG A 56 -0.40 -6.88 4.00
CA ARG A 56 0.14 -8.25 3.83
C ARG A 56 1.30 -8.51 4.78
N ASN A 57 2.24 -7.56 4.86
CA ASN A 57 3.40 -7.67 5.74
C ASN A 57 3.01 -7.64 7.22
N MET A 58 1.99 -6.84 7.59
CA MET A 58 1.48 -6.84 8.96
C MET A 58 0.80 -8.17 9.34
N ARG A 59 -0.02 -8.74 8.44
CA ARG A 59 -0.61 -10.08 8.64
C ARG A 59 0.47 -11.15 8.80
N GLN A 60 1.50 -11.10 7.96
CA GLN A 60 2.63 -12.02 8.05
C GLN A 60 3.40 -11.85 9.36
N HIS A 61 3.63 -10.62 9.81
CA HIS A 61 4.25 -10.33 11.11
C HIS A 61 3.42 -10.94 12.25
N ILE A 62 2.11 -10.71 12.28
CA ILE A 62 1.23 -11.24 13.32
C ILE A 62 1.24 -12.76 13.35
N PHE A 63 1.19 -13.39 12.18
CA PHE A 63 1.23 -14.84 12.07
C PHE A 63 2.57 -15.42 12.52
N SER A 64 3.70 -14.84 12.08
CA SER A 64 5.04 -15.39 12.33
C SER A 64 5.59 -15.07 13.72
N VAL A 65 5.28 -13.90 14.28
CA VAL A 65 5.81 -13.42 15.56
C VAL A 65 4.85 -13.73 16.71
N HIS A 66 3.55 -13.58 16.49
CA HIS A 66 2.54 -13.74 17.54
C HIS A 66 1.72 -15.03 17.41
N GLY A 67 1.81 -15.75 16.28
CA GLY A 67 1.03 -16.96 16.05
C GLY A 67 -0.47 -16.72 15.94
N LEU A 68 -0.89 -15.46 15.73
CA LEU A 68 -2.29 -15.07 15.65
C LEU A 68 -2.75 -15.04 14.19
N GLY A 69 -4.04 -15.29 13.98
CA GLY A 69 -4.71 -15.12 12.69
C GLY A 69 -5.43 -13.78 12.58
N GLY A 70 -5.68 -13.35 11.35
CA GLY A 70 -6.56 -12.22 11.04
C GLY A 70 -5.95 -10.83 11.22
N ASP A 71 -6.82 -9.82 11.30
CA ASP A 71 -6.46 -8.39 11.30
C ASP A 71 -6.20 -7.85 12.71
N GLN A 72 -5.24 -8.46 13.43
CA GLN A 72 -4.81 -8.06 14.79
C GLN A 72 -3.86 -6.84 14.78
N PHE A 73 -4.16 -5.84 13.94
CA PHE A 73 -3.43 -4.59 13.81
C PHE A 73 -4.39 -3.39 13.76
N SER A 74 -3.90 -2.19 14.04
CA SER A 74 -4.64 -0.94 13.82
C SER A 74 -4.34 -0.38 12.42
N ASP A 75 -5.31 0.35 11.87
CA ASP A 75 -5.13 1.19 10.69
C ASP A 75 -5.07 2.65 11.17
N ASP A 76 -3.86 3.17 11.34
CA ASP A 76 -3.57 4.51 11.87
C ASP A 76 -3.55 5.56 10.74
N ARG A 77 -4.30 5.32 9.66
CA ARG A 77 -4.41 6.26 8.55
C ARG A 77 -5.11 7.54 9.00
N THR A 78 -4.48 8.68 8.75
CA THR A 78 -5.02 10.02 9.02
C THR A 78 -4.90 10.89 7.78
N SER A 79 -5.67 11.98 7.71
CA SER A 79 -5.57 12.98 6.63
C SER A 79 -4.15 13.53 6.50
N GLU A 80 -3.46 13.75 7.63
CA GLU A 80 -2.08 14.24 7.62
C GLU A 80 -1.12 13.21 7.01
N LEU A 81 -1.39 11.92 7.21
CA LEU A 81 -0.60 10.83 6.64
C LEU A 81 -0.88 10.67 5.14
N GLU A 82 -2.13 10.82 4.72
CA GLU A 82 -2.54 10.83 3.31
C GLU A 82 -1.87 11.99 2.56
N ASP A 83 -1.96 13.22 3.09
CA ASP A 83 -1.29 14.39 2.53
C ASP A 83 0.23 14.20 2.45
N ALA A 84 0.82 13.57 3.47
CA ALA A 84 2.25 13.28 3.46
C ALA A 84 2.63 12.30 2.35
N TRP A 85 1.85 11.24 2.10
CA TRP A 85 2.09 10.32 1.00
C TRP A 85 1.86 10.97 -0.36
N ALA A 86 0.86 11.83 -0.51
CA ALA A 86 0.64 12.60 -1.73
C ALA A 86 1.85 13.50 -2.03
N ARG A 87 2.37 14.21 -1.03
CA ARG A 87 3.61 15.01 -1.16
C ARG A 87 4.80 14.16 -1.55
N VAL A 88 5.06 13.07 -0.83
CA VAL A 88 6.18 12.16 -1.12
C VAL A 88 6.06 11.57 -2.51
N GLY A 89 4.85 11.19 -2.94
CA GLY A 89 4.59 10.67 -4.27
C GLY A 89 4.82 11.72 -5.36
N GLY A 90 4.50 12.98 -5.12
CA GLY A 90 4.86 14.09 -6.01
C GLY A 90 6.36 14.32 -6.14
N VAL A 91 7.13 14.11 -5.07
CA VAL A 91 8.61 14.16 -5.12
C VAL A 91 9.18 12.94 -5.85
N CYS A 92 8.65 11.74 -5.59
CA CYS A 92 9.10 10.51 -6.22
C CYS A 92 8.83 10.50 -7.73
N PHE A 93 7.64 10.96 -8.12
CA PHE A 93 7.13 10.86 -9.48
C PHE A 93 6.46 12.17 -9.91
N PRO A 94 7.23 13.24 -10.21
CA PRO A 94 6.68 14.55 -10.55
C PRO A 94 5.68 14.50 -11.71
N GLU A 95 5.98 13.70 -12.74
CA GLU A 95 5.13 13.50 -13.92
C GLU A 95 3.80 12.78 -13.62
N MET A 96 3.70 12.10 -12.47
CA MET A 96 2.52 11.34 -12.06
C MET A 96 1.85 11.93 -10.80
N SER A 97 2.30 13.10 -10.37
CA SER A 97 1.93 13.72 -9.08
C SER A 97 0.43 13.97 -8.93
N GLU A 98 -0.26 14.46 -9.96
CA GLU A 98 -1.72 14.69 -9.93
C GLU A 98 -2.48 13.37 -9.76
N ARG A 99 -2.13 12.35 -10.57
CA ARG A 99 -2.78 11.04 -10.52
C ARG A 99 -2.51 10.31 -9.20
N ILE A 100 -1.32 10.47 -8.64
CA ILE A 100 -0.97 9.94 -7.31
C ILE A 100 -1.80 10.64 -6.24
N SER A 101 -1.93 11.97 -6.31
CA SER A 101 -2.73 12.74 -5.34
C SER A 101 -4.20 12.33 -5.39
N GLU A 102 -4.76 12.20 -6.59
CA GLU A 102 -6.11 11.66 -6.80
C GLU A 102 -6.24 10.23 -6.25
N ALA A 103 -5.28 9.33 -6.53
CA ALA A 103 -5.33 7.95 -6.06
C ALA A 103 -5.23 7.84 -4.54
N VAL A 104 -4.44 8.69 -3.89
CA VAL A 104 -4.33 8.76 -2.43
C VAL A 104 -5.65 9.22 -1.81
N LEU A 105 -6.30 10.24 -2.39
CA LEU A 105 -7.57 10.80 -1.91
C LEU A 105 -8.79 9.93 -2.28
N ALA A 106 -8.75 9.24 -3.43
CA ALA A 106 -9.81 8.37 -3.91
C ALA A 106 -9.83 7.01 -3.21
N TYR A 107 -8.77 6.65 -2.47
CA TYR A 107 -8.76 5.46 -1.62
C TYR A 107 -9.64 5.64 -0.37
N ARG A 108 -10.95 5.77 -0.59
CA ARG A 108 -11.97 5.67 0.45
C ARG A 108 -11.98 4.21 0.92
N PRO A 109 -11.70 3.91 2.20
CA PRO A 109 -11.90 2.55 2.68
C PRO A 109 -13.38 2.21 2.43
N LYS A 110 -13.68 1.04 1.87
CA LYS A 110 -14.95 0.41 2.22
C LYS A 110 -14.91 0.37 3.75
N LEU A 111 -15.76 1.16 4.42
CA LEU A 111 -15.96 1.09 5.87
C LEU A 111 -16.05 -0.39 6.18
N TYR A 112 -15.03 -0.95 6.83
CA TYR A 112 -15.06 -2.30 7.31
C TYR A 112 -16.11 -2.31 8.42
N LYS A 113 -17.37 -2.44 8.02
CA LYS A 113 -18.46 -2.81 8.91
C LYS A 113 -18.08 -4.21 9.32
N GLY A 114 -17.46 -4.36 10.50
CA GLY A 114 -16.99 -5.62 11.01
C GLY A 114 -18.04 -6.69 10.76
N LYS A 115 -17.75 -7.63 9.85
CA LYS A 115 -18.59 -8.80 9.68
C LYS A 115 -18.36 -9.63 10.95
N PRO A 116 -19.42 -10.03 11.68
CA PRO A 116 -19.29 -11.04 12.71
C PRO A 116 -18.68 -12.27 12.08
N ILE A 117 -17.77 -12.91 12.81
CA ILE A 117 -17.08 -14.13 12.40
C ILE A 117 -18.14 -15.21 12.24
N ALA A 118 -18.55 -15.46 11.00
CA ALA A 118 -19.40 -16.59 10.63
C ALA A 118 -18.81 -17.19 9.36
N GLU A 119 -18.19 -18.34 9.61
CA GLU A 119 -17.84 -19.47 8.76
C GLU A 119 -18.24 -19.38 7.28
N ASN A 120 -17.26 -19.66 6.41
CA ASN A 120 -17.35 -19.88 4.97
C ASN A 120 -17.79 -18.66 4.15
N VAL A 121 -16.80 -17.89 3.71
CA VAL A 121 -16.95 -17.09 2.49
C VAL A 121 -15.80 -17.50 1.59
N GLU A 122 -16.17 -18.00 0.41
CA GLU A 122 -15.29 -18.27 -0.71
C GLU A 122 -14.29 -17.13 -0.84
N ASP A 123 -13.02 -17.50 -0.90
CA ASP A 123 -11.90 -16.61 -1.15
C ASP A 123 -12.14 -15.91 -2.50
N ASP A 124 -12.88 -14.81 -2.49
CA ASP A 124 -12.74 -13.78 -3.51
C ASP A 124 -11.34 -13.23 -3.30
N ASP A 125 -10.39 -13.87 -3.99
CA ASP A 125 -9.06 -13.40 -4.30
C ASP A 125 -9.16 -11.94 -4.77
N ASP A 126 -9.18 -10.98 -3.83
CA ASP A 126 -8.79 -9.60 -4.07
C ASP A 126 -7.30 -9.67 -4.38
N PHE A 127 -7.05 -10.02 -5.64
CA PHE A 127 -5.79 -10.10 -6.33
C PHE A 127 -5.16 -8.70 -6.35
N ASP A 128 -4.70 -8.24 -5.20
CA ASP A 128 -3.67 -7.20 -5.06
C ASP A 128 -2.27 -7.78 -5.37
N ASP A 129 -2.21 -8.82 -6.22
CA ASP A 129 -0.99 -9.34 -6.82
C ASP A 129 -0.54 -8.40 -7.95
N CYS A 130 0.11 -7.33 -7.51
CA CYS A 130 1.32 -6.90 -8.17
C CYS A 130 2.51 -7.22 -7.26
N ASP A 131 2.81 -8.52 -7.20
CA ASP A 131 4.14 -9.04 -6.90
C ASP A 131 5.14 -8.30 -7.78
N ILE A 132 5.96 -7.47 -7.15
CA ILE A 132 7.32 -7.21 -7.63
C ILE A 132 8.19 -7.29 -6.38
N ASP A 133 8.88 -8.42 -6.28
CA ASP A 133 10.01 -8.63 -5.40
C ASP A 133 10.87 -7.37 -5.34
N ALA A 134 10.99 -6.84 -4.14
CA ALA A 134 12.10 -5.99 -3.78
C ALA A 134 12.60 -6.43 -2.43
N LEU A 135 13.43 -7.47 -2.50
CA LEU A 135 14.50 -7.70 -1.54
C LEU A 135 15.17 -6.36 -1.21
N SER A 136 14.91 -5.85 -0.02
CA SER A 136 15.92 -5.27 0.84
C SER A 136 15.30 -5.06 2.22
N ASN A 137 15.40 -6.12 3.02
CA ASN A 137 15.88 -5.98 4.39
C ASN A 137 17.03 -4.95 4.43
N SER A 138 17.04 -4.11 5.45
CA SER A 138 18.19 -3.76 6.29
C SER A 138 18.10 -2.32 6.83
N PRO A 139 18.72 -2.05 7.98
CA PRO A 139 18.57 -2.65 9.30
C PRO A 139 17.60 -1.87 10.20
#